data_AF-A0A369FMM8-F1
#
_entry.id   AF-A0A369FMM8-F1
#
_cell.length_a   1.000
_cell.length_b   1.000
_cell.length_c   1.000
_cell.angle_alpha   90.00
_cell.angle_beta   90.00
_cell.angle_gamma   90.00
#
_symmetry.space_group_name_H-M   'P 1'
#
loop_
_entity.id
_entity.type
_entity.pdbx_description
1 polymer ?
#
loop_
_entity_poly.entity_id
_entity_poly.type
_entity_poly.pdbx_seq_one_letter_code
_entity_poly.pdbx_strand_id
1 'polypeptide(L)' 'FTSDSKRQFAAVGAEFNAWKWAQLRTGYRQNLASNNGSAFTAGVGISPFDVVHLDVAGLIGTDNTYGAVAQLQFTF' A
#
# COMPACT_ATOMS: atom_id res chain seq x y z
N PHE A 1 4.23 -19.38 30.35
CA PHE A 1 4.63 -18.50 29.25
C PHE A 1 3.59 -18.61 28.16
N THR A 2 2.71 -17.62 28.02
CA THR A 2 1.75 -17.58 26.91
C THR A 2 2.53 -17.17 25.68
N SER A 3 2.63 -18.04 24.68
CA SER A 3 3.16 -17.65 23.38
C SER A 3 2.13 -16.70 22.77
N ASP A 4 2.36 -15.41 22.91
CA ASP A 4 1.75 -14.40 22.05
C ASP A 4 2.00 -14.86 20.62
N SER A 5 0.98 -15.43 19.98
CA SER A 5 0.94 -15.70 18.55
C SER A 5 1.04 -14.35 17.85
N LYS A 6 2.28 -13.87 17.76
CA LYS A 6 2.68 -12.61 17.19
C LYS A 6 2.16 -12.66 15.77
N ARG A 7 1.05 -11.98 15.49
CA ARG A 7 0.52 -11.92 14.14
C ARG A 7 1.57 -11.20 13.30
N GLN A 8 2.43 -11.97 12.65
CA GLN A 8 3.47 -11.45 11.79
C GLN A 8 2.84 -11.25 10.42
N PHE A 9 2.74 -9.99 10.04
CA PHE A 9 2.30 -9.58 8.72
C PHE A 9 3.56 -9.26 7.93
N ALA A 10 3.84 -10.01 6.87
CA ALA A 10 4.89 -9.64 5.93
C ALA A 10 4.24 -8.87 4.79
N ALA A 11 4.82 -7.74 4.43
CA ALA A 11 4.46 -7.03 3.22
C ALA A 11 5.71 -6.80 2.40
N VAL A 12 5.62 -7.08 1.11
CA VAL A 12 6.64 -6.77 0.11
C VAL A 12 6.03 -5.80 -0.86
N GLY A 13 6.80 -4.81 -1.30
CA GLY A 13 6.31 -3.83 -2.26
C GLY A 13 7.43 -3.26 -3.10
N ALA A 14 7.06 -2.74 -4.25
CA ALA A 14 7.94 -2.04 -5.17
C ALA A 14 7.39 -0.64 -5.41
N GLU A 15 8.29 0.33 -5.34
CA GLU A 15 8.01 1.73 -5.65
C GLU A 15 8.83 2.14 -6.88
N PHE A 16 8.13 2.65 -7.89
CA PHE A 16 8.68 3.12 -9.15
C PHE A 16 8.43 4.61 -9.28
N ASN A 17 9.50 5.38 -9.34
CA ASN A 17 9.43 6.80 -9.59
C ASN A 17 9.71 7.04 -11.07
N ALA A 18 8.64 7.27 -11.85
CA ALA A 18 8.75 7.49 -13.28
C ALA A 18 9.30 8.90 -13.60
N TRP A 19 8.87 9.89 -12.82
CA TRP A 19 9.34 11.27 -12.89
C TRP A 19 9.39 11.87 -11.49
N LYS A 20 10.06 13.02 -11.28
CA LYS A 20 10.01 13.75 -10.00
C LYS A 20 8.58 14.03 -9.49
N TRP A 21 7.62 14.06 -10.42
CA TRP A 21 6.21 14.30 -10.15
C TRP A 21 5.32 13.05 -10.27
N ALA A 22 5.86 11.85 -10.54
CA ALA A 22 5.04 10.65 -10.76
C ALA A 22 5.65 9.43 -10.07
N GLN A 23 4.86 8.83 -9.19
CA GLN A 23 5.20 7.69 -8.36
C GLN A 23 4.18 6.59 -8.60
N LEU A 24 4.63 5.36 -8.72
CA LEU A 24 3.80 4.19 -8.87
C LEU A 24 4.23 3.19 -7.80
N ARG A 25 3.27 2.72 -7.00
CA ARG A 25 3.50 1.80 -5.90
C ARG A 25 2.73 0.52 -6.18
N THR A 26 3.34 -0.62 -5.93
CA THR A 26 2.62 -1.89 -5.87
C THR A 26 3.12 -2.67 -4.68
N GLY A 27 2.22 -3.41 -4.04
CA GLY A 27 2.53 -4.14 -2.84
C GLY A 27 1.75 -5.44 -2.79
N TYR A 28 2.28 -6.36 -2.01
CA TYR A 28 1.67 -7.61 -1.67
C TYR A 28 1.90 -7.85 -0.19
N ARG A 29 0.82 -7.96 0.56
CA ARG A 29 0.82 -8.24 1.99
C ARG A 29 0.32 -9.66 2.19
N GLN A 30 1.12 -10.48 2.86
CA GLN A 30 0.80 -11.84 3.23
C GLN A 30 0.82 -11.99 4.75
N ASN A 31 -0.27 -12.55 5.29
CA ASN A 31 -0.39 -12.87 6.70
C ASN A 31 0.40 -14.15 6.97
N LEU A 32 1.57 -14.08 7.62
CA LEU A 32 2.34 -15.28 7.97
C LEU A 32 1.71 -16.04 9.14
N ALA A 33 0.80 -15.41 9.88
CA ALA A 33 0.16 -15.97 11.07
C ALA A 33 -1.05 -16.87 10.78
N SER A 34 -1.62 -16.82 9.57
CA SER A 34 -2.72 -17.69 9.16
C SER A 34 -2.68 -17.85 7.66
N ASN A 35 -2.66 -19.09 7.19
CA ASN A 35 -2.48 -19.54 5.79
C ASN A 35 -3.58 -19.05 4.81
N ASN A 36 -4.38 -18.06 5.17
CA ASN A 36 -5.64 -17.76 4.49
C ASN A 36 -5.95 -16.26 4.35
N GLY A 37 -4.94 -15.42 4.08
CA GLY A 37 -5.22 -14.03 3.75
C GLY A 37 -4.04 -13.35 3.06
N SER A 38 -4.21 -13.07 1.78
CA SER A 38 -3.30 -12.24 1.00
C SER A 38 -4.02 -11.00 0.49
N ALA A 39 -3.35 -9.86 0.54
CA ALA A 39 -3.85 -8.59 0.04
C ALA A 39 -2.84 -8.01 -0.94
N PHE A 40 -3.29 -7.82 -2.18
CA PHE A 40 -2.55 -7.10 -3.20
C PHE A 40 -2.87 -5.61 -3.11
N THR A 41 -1.88 -4.75 -3.28
CA THR A 41 -2.04 -3.30 -3.29
C THR A 41 -1.41 -2.71 -4.54
N ALA A 42 -2.04 -1.69 -5.09
CA ALA A 42 -1.53 -0.93 -6.22
C ALA A 42 -1.95 0.52 -6.05
N GLY A 43 -1.02 1.45 -6.20
CA GLY A 43 -1.29 2.87 -6.08
C GLY A 43 -0.44 3.70 -7.02
N VAL A 44 -0.93 4.87 -7.34
CA VAL A 44 -0.28 5.87 -8.18
C VAL A 44 -0.35 7.20 -7.46
N GLY A 45 0.79 7.89 -7.39
CA GLY A 45 0.94 9.21 -6.84
C GLY A 45 1.45 10.17 -7.89
N ILE A 46 0.92 11.39 -7.90
CA ILE A 46 1.49 12.50 -8.66
C ILE A 46 1.77 13.67 -7.73
N SER A 47 2.91 14.32 -7.93
CA SER A 47 3.37 15.44 -7.12
C SER A 47 3.88 16.59 -7.98
N PRO A 48 2.99 17.38 -8.63
CA PRO A 48 3.42 18.52 -9.42
C PRO A 48 4.09 19.59 -8.54
N PHE A 49 5.28 20.04 -8.97
CA PHE A 49 6.08 21.08 -8.32
C PHE A 49 6.49 20.82 -6.85
N ASP A 50 6.42 19.57 -6.35
CA ASP A 50 6.72 19.22 -4.93
C ASP A 50 5.81 19.91 -3.89
N VAL A 51 4.77 20.63 -4.32
CA VAL A 51 3.86 21.40 -3.46
C VAL A 51 2.49 20.75 -3.32
N VAL A 52 2.04 20.02 -4.33
CA VAL A 52 0.78 19.28 -4.31
C VAL A 52 1.11 17.82 -4.47
N HIS A 53 0.61 16.98 -3.57
CA HIS A 53 0.80 15.53 -3.58
C HIS A 53 -0.58 14.90 -3.64
N LEU A 54 -0.88 14.23 -4.74
CA LEU A 54 -2.12 13.47 -4.92
C LEU A 54 -1.74 12.00 -5.09
N ASP A 55 -2.07 11.17 -4.12
CA ASP A 55 -1.89 9.73 -4.23
C ASP A 55 -3.21 8.98 -4.12
N VAL A 56 -3.32 7.91 -4.90
CA VAL A 56 -4.45 7.01 -4.92
C VAL A 56 -3.92 5.59 -4.82
N ALA A 57 -4.42 4.81 -3.87
CA ALA A 57 -4.04 3.43 -3.66
C ALA A 57 -5.28 2.54 -3.53
N GLY A 58 -5.30 1.45 -4.27
CA GLY A 58 -6.24 0.35 -4.12
C GLY A 58 -5.61 -0.81 -3.37
N LEU A 59 -6.43 -1.52 -2.60
CA LEU A 59 -6.12 -2.80 -1.99
C LEU A 59 -7.21 -3.82 -2.33
N ILE A 60 -6.78 -5.02 -2.69
CA ILE A 60 -7.64 -6.13 -3.07
C ILE A 60 -7.15 -7.38 -2.33
N GLY A 61 -7.97 -7.86 -1.40
CA GLY A 61 -7.75 -9.09 -0.65
C GLY A 61 -8.56 -10.26 -1.18
N THR A 62 -8.02 -11.46 -1.02
CA THR A 62 -8.67 -12.73 -1.44
C THR A 62 -10.04 -12.93 -0.77
N ASP A 63 -10.24 -12.45 0.45
CA ASP A 63 -11.47 -12.61 1.25
C ASP A 63 -12.47 -11.46 1.03
N ASN A 64 -12.78 -11.13 -0.23
CA ASN A 64 -13.72 -10.04 -0.59
C ASN A 64 -13.39 -8.67 0.04
N THR A 65 -12.15 -8.45 0.46
CA THR A 65 -11.72 -7.22 1.12
C THR A 65 -11.18 -6.28 0.06
N TYR A 66 -12.04 -5.41 -0.46
CA TYR A 66 -11.65 -4.35 -1.41
C TYR A 66 -11.63 -3.02 -0.67
N GLY A 67 -10.57 -2.26 -0.88
CA GLY A 67 -10.43 -0.92 -0.33
C GLY A 67 -9.76 0.00 -1.32
N ALA A 68 -10.10 1.27 -1.26
CA ALA A 68 -9.42 2.32 -1.99
C ALA A 68 -9.16 3.47 -1.04
N VAL A 69 -8.04 4.12 -1.23
CA VAL A 69 -7.59 5.27 -0.46
C VAL A 69 -7.18 6.32 -1.47
N ALA A 70 -7.62 7.55 -1.27
CA ALA A 70 -7.14 8.69 -2.01
C ALA A 70 -6.70 9.72 -0.98
N GLN A 71 -5.48 10.22 -1.12
CA GLN A 71 -4.87 11.15 -0.22
C GLN A 71 -4.37 12.35 -1.01
N LEU A 72 -4.71 13.53 -0.49
CA LEU A 72 -4.34 14.79 -1.07
C LEU A 72 -3.61 15.59 0.01
N GLN A 73 -2.39 16.00 -0.30
CA GLN A 73 -1.49 16.73 0.58
C GLN A 73 -0.99 18.00 -0.11
N PHE A 74 -0.87 19.06 0.68
CA PHE A 74 -0.28 20.33 0.26
C PHE A 74 0.89 20.67 1.18
N THR A 75 2.04 20.97 0.60
CA THR A 75 3.23 21.44 1.30
C THR A 75 3.31 22.95 1.08
N PHE A 76 3.20 23.75 2.15
CA PHE A 76 3.28 25.21 2.15
C PHE A 76 4.31 25.72 3.14
#